data_AF-A0A150WQ03-F1
#
_entry.id   AF-A0A150WQ03-F1
#
_cell.length_a   1.000
_cell.length_b   1.000
_cell.length_c   1.000
_cell.angle_alpha   90.00
_cell.angle_beta   90.00
_cell.angle_gamma   90.00
#
_symmetry.space_group_name_H-M   'P 1'
#
loop_
_entity.id
_entity.type
_entity.pdbx_description
1 polymer ?
#
loop_
_entity_poly.entity_id
_entity_poly.type
_entity_poly.pdbx_seq_one_letter_code
_entity_poly.pdbx_strand_id
1 'polypeptide(L)'
;MNTQRACLETLAYCLEEQGTSYSGKHIQLLQTCVETCNLSVRLMSMDSEFHQQACELCFEVCDACAIECERFEEDEVFKTCAEACRRSAESCRGMAGMTVRVNRSEQKSRNARM
;
A
#
# COMPACT_ATOMS: atom_id res chain seq x y z
N MET A 1 -7.01 12.25 5.08
CA MET A 1 -6.22 11.21 4.39
C MET A 1 -7.19 10.41 3.54
N ASN A 2 -7.10 10.51 2.20
CA ASN A 2 -8.10 9.99 1.25
C ASN A 2 -7.59 8.83 0.37
N THR A 3 -6.42 8.28 0.68
CA THR A 3 -5.73 7.25 -0.14
C THR A 3 -6.52 5.95 -0.22
N GLN A 4 -7.18 5.56 0.87
CA GLN A 4 -8.07 4.40 0.87
C GLN A 4 -9.18 4.53 -0.19
N ARG A 5 -9.82 5.71 -0.28
CA ARG A 5 -10.88 5.97 -1.25
C ARG A 5 -10.33 5.90 -2.67
N ALA A 6 -9.21 6.56 -2.94
CA ALA A 6 -8.59 6.55 -4.26
C ALA A 6 -8.22 5.13 -4.71
N CYS A 7 -7.59 4.33 -3.84
CA CYS A 7 -7.25 2.94 -4.17
C CYS A 7 -8.48 2.06 -4.41
N LEU A 8 -9.58 2.26 -3.66
CA LEU A 8 -10.85 1.54 -3.88
C LEU A 8 -11.50 1.94 -5.21
N GLU A 9 -11.47 3.22 -5.57
CA GLU A 9 -11.98 3.72 -6.86
C GLU A 9 -11.17 3.15 -8.03
N THR A 10 -9.84 3.17 -7.95
CA THR A 10 -8.98 2.53 -8.96
C THR A 10 -9.19 1.01 -9.02
N LEU A 11 -9.39 0.35 -7.88
CA LEU A 11 -9.67 -1.08 -7.84
C LEU A 11 -10.99 -1.41 -8.55
N ALA A 12 -12.05 -0.65 -8.27
CA ALA A 12 -13.34 -0.81 -8.95
C ALA A 12 -13.18 -0.57 -10.46
N TYR A 13 -12.49 0.51 -10.84
CA TYR A 13 -12.18 0.82 -12.25
C TYR A 13 -11.47 -0.33 -12.96
N CYS A 14 -10.43 -0.91 -12.35
CA CYS A 14 -9.71 -2.04 -12.92
C CYS A 14 -10.58 -3.29 -13.09
N LEU A 15 -11.57 -3.50 -12.21
CA LEU A 15 -12.48 -4.66 -12.25
C LEU A 15 -13.62 -4.47 -13.25
N GLU A 16 -14.08 -3.24 -13.46
CA GLU A 16 -15.14 -2.91 -14.43
C GLU A 16 -14.64 -2.94 -15.89
N GLU A 17 -13.40 -2.55 -16.14
CA GLU A 17 -12.75 -2.52 -17.47
C GLU A 17 -12.46 -3.92 -18.09
N GLN A 18 -13.06 -5.01 -17.59
CA GLN A 18 -12.93 -6.39 -18.12
C GLN A 18 -11.49 -6.81 -18.52
N GLY A 19 -10.59 -6.82 -17.54
CA GLY A 19 -9.76 -8.00 -17.26
C GLY A 19 -8.56 -8.34 -18.16
N THR A 20 -8.17 -7.51 -19.13
CA THR A 20 -6.95 -7.80 -19.95
C THR A 20 -5.81 -6.79 -19.81
N SER A 21 -6.08 -5.57 -19.34
CA SER A 21 -5.05 -4.52 -19.24
C SER A 21 -4.27 -4.50 -17.91
N TYR A 22 -4.82 -5.08 -16.84
CA TYR A 22 -4.24 -4.97 -15.49
C TYR A 22 -3.82 -6.31 -14.92
N SER A 23 -2.59 -6.38 -14.39
CA SER A 23 -2.09 -7.60 -13.79
C SER A 23 -2.78 -7.88 -12.45
N GLY A 24 -3.01 -9.17 -12.12
CA GLY A 24 -3.52 -9.56 -10.80
C GLY A 24 -2.65 -9.06 -9.63
N LYS A 25 -1.37 -8.78 -9.87
CA LYS A 25 -0.47 -8.16 -8.88
C LYS A 25 -0.85 -6.70 -8.58
N HIS A 26 -1.27 -5.94 -9.58
CA HIS A 26 -1.71 -4.55 -9.39
C HIS A 26 -3.00 -4.52 -8.54
N ILE A 27 -3.97 -5.39 -8.87
CA ILE A 27 -5.20 -5.58 -8.08
C ILE A 27 -4.89 -5.91 -6.62
N GLN A 28 -4.00 -6.88 -6.40
CA GLN A 28 -3.57 -7.27 -5.05
C GLN A 28 -2.88 -6.12 -4.31
N LEU A 29 -2.07 -5.32 -5.01
CA LEU A 29 -1.38 -4.18 -4.42
C LEU A 29 -2.34 -3.06 -4.01
N LEU A 30 -3.32 -2.72 -4.85
CA LEU A 30 -4.39 -1.78 -4.51
C LEU A 30 -5.15 -2.22 -3.25
N GLN A 31 -5.55 -3.49 -3.18
CA GLN A 31 -6.22 -4.07 -2.01
C GLN A 31 -5.32 -4.00 -0.75
N THR A 32 -4.04 -4.36 -0.88
CA THR A 32 -3.09 -4.30 0.23
C THR A 32 -2.89 -2.86 0.72
N CYS A 33 -2.86 -1.88 -0.20
CA CYS A 33 -2.77 -0.46 0.13
C CYS A 33 -3.97 0.02 0.94
N VAL A 34 -5.19 -0.36 0.52
CA VAL A 34 -6.44 -0.06 1.25
C VAL A 34 -6.39 -0.59 2.67
N GLU A 35 -6.06 -1.88 2.85
CA GLU A 35 -6.04 -2.51 4.17
C GLU A 35 -4.95 -1.93 5.09
N THR A 36 -3.77 -1.65 4.53
CA THR A 36 -2.65 -1.10 5.32
C THR A 36 -2.91 0.34 5.73
N CYS A 37 -3.49 1.17 4.85
CA CYS A 37 -3.94 2.51 5.19
C CYS A 37 -4.99 2.48 6.32
N ASN A 38 -5.97 1.57 6.22
CA ASN A 38 -7.01 1.38 7.23
C ASN A 38 -6.43 1.00 8.59
N LEU A 39 -5.53 0.01 8.62
CA LEU A 39 -4.89 -0.44 9.85
C LEU A 39 -4.11 0.69 10.52
N SER A 40 -3.33 1.43 9.73
CA SER A 40 -2.50 2.53 10.23
C SER A 40 -3.35 3.63 10.86
N VAL A 41 -4.39 4.08 10.17
CA VAL A 41 -5.32 5.09 10.69
C VAL A 41 -6.00 4.60 11.98
N ARG A 42 -6.45 3.34 12.02
CA ARG A 42 -7.10 2.78 13.22
C ARG A 42 -6.14 2.75 14.41
N LEU A 43 -4.92 2.25 14.24
CA LEU A 43 -3.95 2.15 15.31
C LEU A 43 -3.49 3.52 15.81
N MET A 44 -3.31 4.49 14.92
CA MET A 44 -3.04 5.88 15.30
C MET A 44 -4.20 6.49 16.09
N SER A 45 -5.44 6.26 15.66
CA SER A 45 -6.63 6.85 16.31
C SER A 45 -6.88 6.29 17.72
N MET A 46 -6.40 5.08 18.00
CA MET A 46 -6.51 4.44 19.31
C MET A 46 -5.26 4.64 20.18
N ASP A 47 -4.29 5.45 19.75
CA ASP A 47 -3.00 5.64 20.41
C ASP A 47 -2.29 4.32 20.74
N SER A 48 -2.38 3.36 19.81
CA SER A 48 -1.80 2.03 20.00
C SER A 48 -0.29 2.09 19.86
N GLU A 49 0.45 1.43 20.76
CA GLU A 49 1.92 1.30 20.67
C GLU A 49 2.42 0.73 19.32
N PHE A 50 1.55 0.04 18.55
CA PHE A 50 1.86 -0.54 17.25
C PHE A 50 1.69 0.43 16.07
N HIS A 51 1.24 1.67 16.31
CA HIS A 51 0.94 2.62 15.24
C HIS A 51 2.18 2.95 14.39
N GLN A 52 3.38 2.93 14.98
CA GLN A 52 4.63 3.21 14.30
C GLN A 52 5.01 2.12 13.29
N GLN A 53 4.89 0.84 13.65
CA GLN A 53 5.13 -0.28 12.72
C GLN A 53 4.08 -0.30 11.60
N ALA A 54 2.83 0.05 11.91
CA ALA A 54 1.79 0.13 10.89
C ALA A 54 2.08 1.25 9.88
N CYS A 55 2.54 2.41 10.34
CA CYS A 55 2.98 3.50 9.46
C CYS A 55 4.18 3.11 8.58
N GLU A 56 5.12 2.33 9.10
CA GLU A 56 6.26 1.83 8.31
C GLU A 56 5.78 0.95 7.13
N LEU A 57 4.91 -0.03 7.41
CA LEU A 57 4.32 -0.86 6.34
C LEU A 57 3.46 -0.02 5.38
N CYS A 58 2.69 0.94 5.90
CA CYS A 58 1.86 1.81 5.08
C CYS A 58 2.70 2.65 4.12
N PHE A 59 3.84 3.15 4.58
CA PHE A 59 4.78 3.86 3.74
C PHE A 59 5.26 2.98 2.58
N GLU A 60 5.76 1.77 2.86
CA GLU A 60 6.27 0.86 1.83
C GLU A 60 5.20 0.46 0.82
N VAL A 61 4.00 0.12 1.30
CA VAL A 61 2.89 -0.29 0.43
C VAL A 61 2.36 0.88 -0.40
N CYS A 62 2.23 2.07 0.19
CA CYS A 62 1.81 3.26 -0.56
C CYS A 62 2.84 3.65 -1.63
N ASP A 63 4.15 3.57 -1.33
CA ASP A 63 5.19 3.86 -2.30
C ASP A 63 5.16 2.87 -3.48
N ALA A 64 5.04 1.57 -3.18
CA ALA A 64 4.90 0.55 -4.21
C ALA A 64 3.62 0.73 -5.05
N CYS A 65 2.50 1.07 -4.41
CA CYS A 65 1.22 1.32 -5.09
C CYS A 65 1.32 2.53 -6.02
N ALA A 66 1.92 3.63 -5.55
CA ALA A 66 2.14 4.82 -6.37
C ALA A 66 2.96 4.50 -7.63
N ILE A 67 4.08 3.79 -7.49
CA ILE A 67 4.93 3.38 -8.61
C ILE A 67 4.15 2.56 -9.65
N GLU A 68 3.30 1.63 -9.21
CA GLU A 68 2.51 0.83 -10.15
C GLU A 68 1.37 1.63 -10.81
N CYS A 69 0.76 2.60 -10.11
CA CYS A 69 -0.25 3.49 -10.70
C CYS A 69 0.35 4.50 -11.68
N GLU A 70 1.58 4.99 -11.43
CA GLU A 70 2.30 5.92 -12.34
C GLU A 70 2.55 5.31 -13.72
N ARG A 71 2.50 3.99 -13.87
CA ARG A 71 2.59 3.30 -15.17
C ARG A 71 1.40 3.54 -16.09
N PHE A 72 0.32 4.10 -15.54
CA PHE A 72 -0.94 4.41 -16.23
C PHE A 72 -1.31 5.90 -16.05
N GLU A 73 -0.32 6.78 -15.89
CA GLU A 73 -0.53 8.20 -15.56
C GLU A 73 -1.36 9.02 -16.57
N GLU A 74 -1.54 8.50 -17.79
CA GLU A 74 -2.43 9.07 -18.81
C GLU A 74 -3.92 8.97 -18.42
N ASP A 75 -4.27 8.05 -17.52
CA ASP A 75 -5.60 7.88 -16.96
C ASP A 75 -5.70 8.60 -15.60
N GLU A 76 -6.64 9.54 -15.51
CA GLU A 76 -6.85 10.38 -14.33
C GLU A 76 -7.21 9.59 -13.06
N VAL A 77 -7.81 8.40 -13.18
CA VAL A 77 -8.10 7.52 -12.04
C VAL A 77 -6.79 7.02 -11.42
N PHE A 78 -5.82 6.62 -12.25
CA PHE A 78 -4.52 6.13 -11.78
C PHE A 78 -3.63 7.25 -11.28
N LYS A 79 -3.63 8.40 -11.96
CA LYS A 79 -2.89 9.59 -11.53
C LYS A 79 -3.36 10.08 -10.15
N THR A 80 -4.67 10.17 -9.94
CA THR A 80 -5.25 10.51 -8.63
C THR A 80 -4.84 9.53 -7.54
N CYS A 81 -4.81 8.23 -7.87
CA CYS A 81 -4.37 7.19 -6.95
C CYS A 81 -2.89 7.32 -6.58
N ALA A 82 -2.03 7.50 -7.57
CA ALA A 82 -0.59 7.69 -7.37
C ALA A 82 -0.30 8.90 -6.47
N GLU A 83 -0.91 10.06 -6.74
CA GLU A 83 -0.74 11.27 -5.93
C GLU A 83 -1.19 11.07 -4.49
N ALA A 84 -2.33 10.41 -4.27
CA ALA A 84 -2.82 10.10 -2.94
C ALA A 84 -1.86 9.16 -2.18
N CYS A 85 -1.38 8.12 -2.85
CA CYS A 85 -0.40 7.18 -2.32
C CYS A 85 0.92 7.87 -1.95
N ARG A 86 1.47 8.74 -2.80
CA ARG A 86 2.71 9.51 -2.51
C ARG A 86 2.55 10.37 -1.25
N ARG A 87 1.44 11.08 -1.12
CA ARG A 87 1.15 11.90 0.07
C ARG A 87 1.03 11.06 1.34
N SER A 88 0.37 9.90 1.25
CA SER A 88 0.27 8.97 2.38
C SER A 88 1.62 8.39 2.76
N ALA A 89 2.43 8.00 1.78
CA ALA A 89 3.78 7.49 1.99
C ALA A 89 4.63 8.51 2.74
N GLU A 90 4.64 9.78 2.31
CA GLU A 90 5.37 10.85 2.97
C GLU A 90 4.89 11.06 4.42
N SER A 91 3.58 11.11 4.64
CA SER A 91 3.01 11.28 5.99
C SER A 91 3.41 10.12 6.90
N CYS A 92 3.28 8.88 6.43
CA CYS A 92 3.58 7.69 7.22
C CYS A 92 5.09 7.54 7.49
N ARG A 93 5.94 7.95 6.55
CA ARG A 93 7.39 7.97 6.73
C ARG A 93 7.83 8.86 7.89
N GLY A 94 7.15 9.99 8.10
CA GLY A 94 7.41 10.87 9.25
C GLY A 94 6.99 10.28 10.60
N MET A 95 6.11 9.27 10.59
CA MET A 95 5.54 8.61 11.78
C MET A 95 6.09 7.21 12.02
N ALA A 96 6.82 6.65 11.05
CA ALA A 96 7.39 5.31 11.10
C ALA A 96 8.52 5.24 12.13
N GLY A 97 8.44 4.26 13.03
CA GLY A 97 9.56 3.87 13.88
C GLY A 97 10.36 2.81 13.12
N MET A 98 11.63 3.07 12.80
CA MET A 98 12.53 2.20 12.00
C MET A 98 12.72 0.80 12.62
N THR A 99 11.72 -0.07 12.57
CA THR A 99 11.66 -1.27 13.43
C THR A 99 11.32 -2.54 12.67
N VAL A 100 10.70 -2.47 11.50
CA VAL A 100 10.38 -3.65 10.69
C VAL A 100 11.56 -4.00 9.77
N ARG A 101 12.43 -4.90 10.24
CA ARG A 101 13.39 -5.61 9.36
C ARG A 101 12.86 -7.01 9.04
N VAL A 102 12.25 -7.19 7.87
CA VAL A 102 12.00 -8.54 7.34
C VAL A 102 13.27 -9.05 6.66
N ASN A 103 14.02 -9.91 7.36
CA ASN A 103 15.24 -10.51 6.83
C ASN A 103 14.92 -11.69 5.88
N ARG A 104 14.87 -11.44 4.57
CA ARG A 104 14.47 -12.42 3.54
C ARG A 104 15.41 -13.64 3.40
N SER A 105 16.62 -13.59 3.98
CA SER A 105 17.58 -14.70 3.93
C SER A 105 17.34 -15.80 4.98
N GLU A 106 16.62 -15.52 6.08
CA GLU A 106 16.38 -16.51 7.15
C GLU A 106 15.16 -17.41 6.90
N GLN A 107 14.19 -16.93 6.10
CA GLN A 107 13.00 -17.70 5.73
C GLN A 107 13.34 -18.95 4.90
N LYS A 108 14.36 -18.88 4.04
CA LYS A 108 14.81 -20.00 3.20
C LYS A 108 15.44 -21.13 4.02
N SER A 109 16.10 -20.81 5.12
CA SER A 109 16.75 -21.79 6.01
C SER A 109 15.78 -22.47 6.98
N ARG A 110 14.64 -21.85 7.31
CA ARG A 110 13.57 -22.48 8.12
C ARG A 110 12.66 -23.40 7.30
N ASN A 111 12.31 -23.03 6.07
CA ASN A 111 11.46 -23.87 5.20
C ASN A 111 12.19 -25.05 4.55
N ALA A 112 13.52 -25.11 4.63
CA ALA A 112 14.31 -26.26 4.17
C ALA A 112 14.52 -27.35 5.25
N ARG A 113 13.97 -27.16 6.46
CA ARG A 113 14.07 -28.09 7.60
C ARG A 113 12.71 -28.64 8.06
N MET A 114 11.67 -28.46 7.25
CA MET A 114 10.33 -29.03 7.44
C MET A 114 9.95 -29.81 6.18
#